data_AF-A0A3B9T3M0-F1
#
_entry.id   AF-A0A3B9T3M0-F1
#
_cell.length_a   1.000
_cell.length_b   1.000
_cell.length_c   1.000
_cell.angle_alpha   90.00
_cell.angle_beta   90.00
_cell.angle_gamma   90.00
#
_symmetry.space_group_name_H-M   'P 1'
#
loop_
_entity.id
_entity.type
_entity.pdbx_description
1 polymer ?
#
loop_
_entity_poly.entity_id
_entity_poly.type
_entity_poly.pdbx_seq_one_letter_code
_entity_poly.pdbx_strand_id
1 'polypeptide(L)'
;MKKLSKPMIAAIVLGKIVQHGCILSLLCGVSAVVLAGELHAYTEDVPRITTCEFSVPTDTTISCEDFAYFENAAYYQISDAHWQDGSTDGVQISQDGQSLEISEQTGTLTVHVYAVGSNAEHADADAVINVRGLS
;
A
#
# COMPACT_ATOMS: atom_id res chain seq x y z
N MET A 1 -30.26 49.74 16.32
CA MET A 1 -29.19 49.11 15.52
C MET A 1 -27.89 49.89 15.76
N LYS A 2 -26.93 49.34 16.53
CA LYS A 2 -25.64 50.03 16.81
C LYS A 2 -24.74 49.91 15.57
N LYS A 3 -24.47 51.03 14.89
CA LYS A 3 -23.47 51.10 13.81
C LYS A 3 -22.09 50.92 14.44
N LEU A 4 -21.35 49.88 14.05
CA LEU A 4 -19.96 49.70 14.44
C LEU A 4 -19.14 50.89 13.92
N SER A 5 -18.39 51.55 14.82
CA SER A 5 -17.47 52.61 14.43
C SER A 5 -16.34 52.04 13.56
N LYS A 6 -15.88 52.79 12.55
CA LYS A 6 -14.78 52.41 11.65
C LYS A 6 -13.56 51.73 12.32
N PRO A 7 -13.05 52.16 13.50
CA PRO A 7 -11.92 51.46 14.15
C PRO A 7 -12.28 50.05 14.64
N MET A 8 -13.53 49.79 14.98
CA MET A 8 -14.01 48.49 15.48
C MET A 8 -14.13 47.46 14.33
N ILE A 9 -14.42 47.91 13.12
CA ILE A 9 -14.42 47.07 11.90
C ILE A 9 -12.98 46.70 11.52
N ALA A 10 -12.05 47.65 11.60
CA ALA A 10 -10.63 47.40 11.30
C ALA A 10 -10.01 46.35 12.24
N ALA A 11 -10.30 46.41 13.54
CA ALA A 11 -9.83 45.42 14.51
C ALA A 11 -10.34 43.99 14.23
N ILE A 12 -11.60 43.85 13.81
CA ILE A 12 -12.19 42.54 13.46
C ILE A 12 -11.54 41.99 12.18
N VAL A 13 -11.28 42.83 11.18
CA VAL A 13 -10.61 42.42 9.94
C VAL A 13 -9.17 41.99 10.20
N LEU A 14 -8.41 42.75 10.99
CA LEU A 14 -7.05 42.40 11.42
C LEU A 14 -7.02 41.09 12.21
N GLY A 15 -7.94 40.91 13.16
CA GLY A 15 -8.05 39.65 13.93
C GLY A 15 -8.35 38.45 13.03
N LYS A 16 -9.22 38.60 12.03
CA LYS A 16 -9.48 37.55 11.03
C LYS A 16 -8.25 37.25 10.17
N ILE A 17 -7.52 38.26 9.69
CA ILE A 17 -6.32 38.05 8.87
C ILE A 17 -5.24 37.30 9.67
N VAL A 18 -5.02 37.67 10.93
CA VAL A 18 -4.07 36.97 11.82
C VAL A 18 -4.51 35.53 12.06
N GLN A 19 -5.80 35.30 12.34
CA GLN A 19 -6.34 33.95 12.55
C GLN A 19 -6.19 33.07 11.30
N HIS A 20 -6.46 33.59 10.10
CA HIS A 20 -6.28 32.84 8.85
C HIS A 20 -4.79 32.58 8.55
N GLY A 21 -3.90 33.53 8.87
CA GLY A 21 -2.44 33.33 8.76
C GLY A 21 -1.91 32.25 9.72
N CYS A 22 -2.44 32.17 10.93
CA CYS A 22 -2.10 31.10 11.90
C CYS A 22 -2.61 29.73 11.45
N ILE A 23 -3.82 29.65 10.89
CA ILE A 23 -4.38 28.39 10.37
C ILE A 23 -3.56 27.90 9.15
N LEU A 24 -3.19 28.81 8.24
CA LEU A 24 -2.41 28.45 7.06
C LEU A 24 -1.01 27.94 7.41
N SER A 25 -0.34 28.58 8.39
CA SER A 25 0.97 28.14 8.88
C SER A 25 0.91 26.81 9.63
N LEU A 26 -0.14 26.55 10.41
CA LEU A 26 -0.39 25.24 11.02
C LEU A 26 -0.62 24.15 9.97
N LEU A 27 -1.41 24.42 8.93
CA LEU A 27 -1.66 23.47 7.84
C LEU A 27 -0.37 23.14 7.08
N CYS A 28 0.45 24.15 6.74
CA CYS A 28 1.75 23.92 6.09
C CYS A 28 2.71 23.13 6.99
N GLY A 29 2.72 23.38 8.30
CA GLY A 29 3.54 22.63 9.26
C GLY A 29 3.12 21.17 9.35
N VAL A 30 1.82 20.88 9.39
CA VAL A 30 1.31 19.50 9.42
C VAL A 30 1.66 18.76 8.12
N SER A 31 1.48 19.39 6.95
CA SER A 31 1.87 18.78 5.67
C SER A 31 3.37 18.50 5.57
N ALA A 32 4.22 19.40 6.09
CA ALA A 32 5.67 19.21 6.09
C ALA A 32 6.11 18.03 7.00
N VAL A 33 5.45 17.85 8.14
CA VAL A 33 5.73 16.72 9.05
C VAL A 33 5.31 15.38 8.44
N VAL A 34 4.14 15.33 7.76
CA VAL A 34 3.69 14.13 7.06
C VAL A 34 4.67 13.75 5.95
N LEU A 35 5.07 14.72 5.11
CA LEU A 35 6.06 14.50 4.05
C LEU A 35 7.43 14.08 4.59
N ALA A 36 7.86 14.64 5.73
CA ALA A 36 9.12 14.26 6.37
C ALA A 36 9.09 12.82 6.92
N GLY A 37 7.96 12.37 7.46
CA GLY A 37 7.80 10.98 7.92
C GLY A 37 7.85 9.97 6.77
N GLU A 38 7.15 10.25 5.66
CA GLU A 38 7.20 9.42 4.46
C GLU A 38 8.61 9.36 3.84
N LEU A 39 9.34 10.48 3.85
CA LEU A 39 10.72 10.55 3.38
C LEU A 39 11.69 9.82 4.31
N HIS A 40 11.49 9.88 5.62
CA HIS A 40 12.34 9.16 6.58
C HIS A 40 12.21 7.65 6.41
N ALA A 41 10.99 7.15 6.25
CA ALA A 41 10.73 5.73 5.95
C ALA A 41 11.28 5.31 4.57
N TYR A 42 11.55 6.24 3.64
CA TYR A 42 12.25 5.94 2.39
C TYR A 42 13.77 5.84 2.60
N THR A 43 14.33 6.62 3.54
CA THR A 43 15.75 6.59 3.87
C THR A 43 16.18 5.44 4.79
N GLU A 44 15.24 4.73 5.42
CA GLU A 44 15.52 3.69 6.42
C GLU A 44 15.57 2.26 5.86
N ASP A 45 15.64 2.07 4.54
CA ASP A 45 15.70 0.74 3.89
C ASP A 45 14.56 -0.21 4.34
N VAL A 46 13.41 0.35 4.73
CA VAL A 46 12.22 -0.43 5.12
C VAL A 46 11.68 -1.11 3.86
N PRO A 47 11.42 -2.44 3.89
CA PRO A 47 10.93 -3.16 2.73
C PRO A 47 9.53 -2.67 2.35
N ARG A 48 9.24 -2.66 1.04
CA ARG A 48 7.93 -2.30 0.51
C ARG A 48 7.49 -3.28 -0.55
N ILE A 49 6.20 -3.58 -0.54
CA ILE A 49 5.56 -4.46 -1.51
C ILE A 49 4.50 -3.64 -2.24
N THR A 50 4.57 -3.65 -3.57
CA THR A 50 3.51 -3.11 -4.43
C THR A 50 2.92 -4.26 -5.23
N THR A 51 1.68 -4.64 -4.94
CA THR A 51 0.97 -5.69 -5.70
C THR A 51 0.20 -5.09 -6.87
N CYS A 52 -0.03 -5.89 -7.91
CA CYS A 52 -0.86 -5.50 -9.04
C CYS A 52 -1.99 -6.51 -9.25
N GLU A 53 -3.10 -6.05 -9.85
CA GLU A 53 -4.13 -6.96 -10.31
C GLU A 53 -3.59 -7.80 -11.47
N PHE A 54 -3.65 -9.11 -11.31
CA PHE A 54 -3.08 -10.06 -12.26
C PHE A 54 -4.14 -11.04 -12.76
N SER A 55 -3.98 -11.56 -13.97
CA SER A 55 -4.90 -12.54 -14.54
C SER A 55 -4.13 -13.58 -15.33
N VAL A 56 -4.41 -14.86 -15.07
CA VAL A 56 -3.73 -16.00 -15.70
C VAL A 56 -4.69 -17.11 -16.05
N PRO A 57 -4.35 -17.97 -17.03
CA PRO A 57 -5.11 -19.19 -17.25
C PRO A 57 -4.87 -20.21 -16.13
N THR A 58 -5.71 -21.25 -16.07
CA THR A 58 -5.46 -22.47 -15.31
C THR A 58 -4.20 -23.18 -15.82
N ASP A 59 -3.73 -24.15 -15.05
CA ASP A 59 -2.56 -24.99 -15.38
C ASP A 59 -1.30 -24.16 -15.68
N THR A 60 -1.07 -23.14 -14.84
CA THR A 60 0.01 -22.17 -15.00
C THR A 60 0.86 -22.11 -13.74
N THR A 61 2.17 -21.96 -13.94
CA THR A 61 3.09 -21.55 -12.89
C THR A 61 3.45 -20.09 -13.08
N ILE A 62 3.31 -19.29 -12.03
CA ILE A 62 3.65 -17.87 -12.01
C ILE A 62 4.74 -17.59 -10.98
N SER A 63 5.59 -16.62 -11.25
CA SER A 63 6.57 -16.11 -10.30
C SER A 63 5.94 -15.08 -9.38
N CYS A 64 6.46 -14.95 -8.16
CA CYS A 64 6.09 -13.88 -7.23
C CYS A 64 6.26 -12.49 -7.87
N GLU A 65 7.28 -12.32 -8.71
CA GLU A 65 7.59 -11.07 -9.42
C GLU A 65 6.59 -10.73 -10.53
N ASP A 66 5.75 -11.68 -10.97
CA ASP A 66 4.75 -11.42 -12.00
C ASP A 66 3.60 -10.54 -11.49
N PHE A 67 3.34 -10.56 -10.17
CA PHE A 67 2.20 -9.89 -9.53
C PHE A 67 2.58 -9.00 -8.33
N ALA A 68 3.85 -8.96 -7.94
CA ALA A 68 4.36 -8.12 -6.86
C ALA A 68 5.73 -7.53 -7.19
N TYR A 69 5.91 -6.25 -6.87
CA TYR A 69 7.19 -5.55 -6.93
C TYR A 69 7.71 -5.26 -5.53
N PHE A 70 9.01 -5.48 -5.34
CA PHE A 70 9.67 -5.40 -4.04
C PHE A 70 10.76 -4.33 -4.04
N GLU A 71 10.71 -3.42 -3.08
CA GLU A 71 11.73 -2.39 -2.85
C GLU A 71 12.37 -2.59 -1.48
N ASN A 72 13.67 -2.32 -1.39
CA ASN A 72 14.46 -2.45 -0.16
C ASN A 72 14.35 -3.82 0.53
N ALA A 73 14.02 -4.87 -0.22
CA ALA A 73 13.90 -6.23 0.29
C ALA A 73 15.22 -6.98 0.09
N ALA A 74 15.73 -7.58 1.16
CA ALA A 74 16.83 -8.55 1.10
C ALA A 74 16.31 -9.96 0.77
N TYR A 75 15.06 -10.24 1.15
CA TYR A 75 14.39 -11.51 0.92
C TYR A 75 12.88 -11.27 0.75
N TYR A 76 12.23 -12.05 -0.12
CA TYR A 76 10.79 -12.06 -0.30
C TYR A 76 10.31 -13.47 -0.64
N GLN A 77 9.06 -13.77 -0.35
CA GLN A 77 8.43 -15.06 -0.66
C GLN A 77 6.90 -14.96 -0.67
N ILE A 78 6.28 -15.93 -1.33
CA ILE A 78 4.87 -16.28 -1.19
C ILE A 78 4.73 -17.11 0.08
N SER A 79 3.88 -16.67 1.01
CA SER A 79 3.72 -17.29 2.33
C SER A 79 2.38 -18.04 2.47
N ASP A 80 1.36 -17.62 1.74
CA ASP A 80 0.05 -18.30 1.69
C ASP A 80 -0.67 -18.02 0.37
N ALA A 81 -1.59 -18.89 0.00
CA ALA A 81 -2.46 -18.68 -1.15
C ALA A 81 -3.79 -19.43 -0.95
N HIS A 82 -4.91 -18.71 -1.08
CA HIS A 82 -6.24 -19.27 -0.87
C HIS A 82 -7.27 -18.66 -1.81
N TRP A 83 -8.23 -19.48 -2.21
CA TRP A 83 -9.39 -19.05 -3.01
C TRP A 83 -10.36 -18.23 -2.17
N GLN A 84 -11.30 -17.55 -2.83
CA GLN A 84 -12.32 -16.73 -2.15
C GLN A 84 -13.18 -17.52 -1.13
N ASP A 85 -13.32 -18.84 -1.31
CA ASP A 85 -14.02 -19.72 -0.38
C ASP A 85 -13.14 -20.22 0.79
N GLY A 86 -11.86 -19.84 0.81
CA GLY A 86 -10.86 -20.23 1.80
C GLY A 86 -10.18 -21.58 1.52
N SER A 87 -10.50 -22.25 0.42
CA SER A 87 -9.81 -23.48 0.02
C SER A 87 -8.41 -23.18 -0.56
N THR A 88 -7.55 -24.18 -0.56
CA THR A 88 -6.21 -24.14 -1.20
C THR A 88 -6.09 -25.18 -2.31
N ASP A 89 -7.23 -25.70 -2.79
CA ASP A 89 -7.27 -26.80 -3.75
C ASP A 89 -6.63 -26.39 -5.08
N GLY A 90 -5.78 -27.25 -5.64
CA GLY A 90 -5.10 -26.98 -6.92
C GLY A 90 -4.14 -25.79 -6.89
N VAL A 91 -3.68 -25.37 -5.71
CA VAL A 91 -2.68 -24.32 -5.53
C VAL A 91 -1.48 -24.88 -4.77
N GLN A 92 -0.28 -24.68 -5.31
CA GLN A 92 0.95 -25.12 -4.68
C GLN A 92 2.03 -24.04 -4.74
N ILE A 93 2.55 -23.66 -3.58
CA ILE A 93 3.69 -22.76 -3.46
C ILE A 93 4.98 -23.58 -3.59
N SER A 94 5.94 -23.09 -4.37
CA SER A 94 7.24 -23.72 -4.51
C SER A 94 8.00 -23.78 -3.18
N GLN A 95 8.94 -24.71 -3.04
CA GLN A 95 9.68 -24.89 -1.79
C GLN A 95 10.50 -23.65 -1.39
N ASP A 96 10.96 -22.87 -2.36
CA ASP A 96 11.68 -21.61 -2.16
C ASP A 96 10.76 -20.39 -2.00
N GLY A 97 9.44 -20.59 -2.08
CA GLY A 97 8.43 -19.54 -1.98
C GLY A 97 8.44 -18.54 -3.14
N GLN A 98 9.12 -18.83 -4.25
CA GLN A 98 9.27 -17.88 -5.36
C GLN A 98 8.21 -18.05 -6.45
N SER A 99 7.52 -19.18 -6.51
CA SER A 99 6.49 -19.43 -7.52
C SER A 99 5.26 -20.10 -6.97
N LEU A 100 4.16 -19.93 -7.71
CA LEU A 100 2.85 -20.48 -7.42
C LEU A 100 2.40 -21.29 -8.64
N GLU A 101 2.10 -22.57 -8.41
CA GLU A 101 1.44 -23.43 -9.38
C GLU A 101 -0.07 -23.39 -9.13
N ILE A 102 -0.82 -23.17 -10.20
CA ILE A 102 -2.28 -23.11 -10.20
C ILE A 102 -2.77 -24.15 -11.21
N SER A 103 -3.54 -25.13 -10.75
CA SER A 103 -4.09 -26.21 -11.57
C SER A 103 -5.46 -25.80 -12.18
N GLU A 104 -6.48 -26.67 -12.08
CA GLU A 104 -7.74 -26.57 -12.84
C GLU A 104 -8.76 -25.56 -12.27
N GLN A 105 -8.58 -25.06 -11.04
CA GLN A 105 -9.57 -24.20 -10.39
C GLN A 105 -9.54 -22.78 -10.97
N THR A 106 -10.73 -22.19 -11.11
CA THR A 106 -10.92 -20.84 -11.65
C THR A 106 -11.57 -19.93 -10.61
N GLY A 107 -11.38 -18.63 -10.75
CA GLY A 107 -11.95 -17.63 -9.85
C GLY A 107 -10.88 -16.70 -9.29
N THR A 108 -11.18 -16.11 -8.14
CA THR A 108 -10.31 -15.14 -7.48
C THR A 108 -9.46 -15.86 -6.43
N LEU A 109 -8.15 -15.79 -6.61
CA LEU A 109 -7.13 -16.31 -5.72
C LEU A 109 -6.47 -15.14 -5.00
N THR A 110 -6.44 -15.19 -3.68
CA THR A 110 -5.66 -14.26 -2.85
C THR A 110 -4.32 -14.90 -2.54
N VAL A 111 -3.24 -14.19 -2.81
CA VAL A 111 -1.87 -14.66 -2.56
C VAL A 111 -1.20 -13.71 -1.58
N HIS A 112 -0.77 -14.24 -0.45
CA HIS A 112 -0.07 -13.50 0.57
C HIS A 112 1.43 -13.52 0.29
N VAL A 113 2.04 -12.34 0.28
CA VAL A 113 3.48 -12.17 0.06
C VAL A 113 4.11 -11.45 1.23
N TYR A 114 5.32 -11.89 1.56
CA TYR A 114 6.13 -11.41 2.67
C TYR A 114 7.48 -10.92 2.15
N ALA A 115 7.96 -9.79 2.66
CA ALA A 115 9.28 -9.25 2.36
C ALA A 115 10.01 -8.81 3.63
N VAL A 116 11.33 -9.02 3.65
CA VAL A 116 12.23 -8.68 4.76
C VAL A 116 13.31 -7.74 4.29
N GLY A 117 13.46 -6.62 4.98
CA GLY A 117 14.54 -5.65 4.77
C GLY A 117 15.85 -6.07 5.42
N SER A 118 16.93 -5.37 5.11
CA SER A 118 18.27 -5.63 5.64
C SER A 118 18.40 -5.41 7.16
N ASN A 119 17.49 -4.62 7.72
CA ASN A 119 17.37 -4.23 9.13
C ASN A 119 16.37 -5.07 9.93
N ALA A 120 15.91 -6.20 9.39
CA ALA A 120 14.88 -7.09 9.97
C ALA A 120 13.49 -6.46 10.11
N GLU A 121 13.26 -5.29 9.51
CA GLU A 121 11.90 -4.81 9.23
C GLU A 121 11.23 -5.72 8.20
N HIS A 122 9.91 -5.80 8.25
CA HIS A 122 9.12 -6.65 7.37
C HIS A 122 7.92 -5.91 6.81
N ALA A 123 7.48 -6.37 5.64
CA ALA A 123 6.25 -5.95 5.00
C ALA A 123 5.48 -7.17 4.51
N ASP A 124 4.16 -7.07 4.56
CA ASP A 124 3.21 -8.08 4.11
C ASP A 124 2.19 -7.42 3.19
N ALA A 125 1.77 -8.13 2.15
CA ALA A 125 0.71 -7.65 1.26
C ALA A 125 -0.06 -8.82 0.66
N ASP A 126 -1.31 -8.53 0.30
CA ASP A 126 -2.15 -9.45 -0.46
C ASP A 126 -2.18 -9.03 -1.92
N ALA A 127 -1.91 -9.98 -2.81
CA ALA A 127 -2.12 -9.86 -4.24
C ALA A 127 -3.40 -10.61 -4.65
N VAL A 128 -4.16 -10.04 -5.57
CA VAL A 128 -5.39 -10.65 -6.08
C VAL A 128 -5.14 -11.10 -7.52
N ILE A 129 -5.28 -12.41 -7.73
CA ILE A 129 -5.06 -13.07 -9.01
C ILE A 129 -6.39 -13.63 -9.52
N ASN A 130 -6.76 -13.25 -10.75
CA ASN A 130 -7.96 -13.75 -11.40
C ASN A 130 -7.60 -14.91 -12.34
N VAL A 131 -7.95 -16.13 -11.95
CA VAL A 131 -7.66 -17.35 -12.69
C VAL A 131 -8.81 -17.68 -13.62
N ARG A 132 -8.51 -17.90 -14.91
CA ARG A 132 -9.49 -18.13 -15.97
C ARG A 132 -9.27 -19.51 -16.60
N GLY A 133 -10.35 -20.22 -16.94
CA GLY A 133 -10.21 -21.50 -17.64
C GLY A 133 -9.58 -21.35 -19.02
N LEU A 134 -8.85 -22.37 -19.47
CA LEU A 134 -8.39 -22.48 -20.85
C LEU A 134 -9.62 -22.60 -21.78
N SER A 135 -9.89 -21.57 -22.55
CA SER A 135 -10.98 -21.52 -23.54
C SER A 135 -10.71 -22.39 -24.76
#